data_AF-A0A7Y5KEC9-F1
#
_entry.id   AF-A0A7Y5KEC9-F1
#
_cell.length_a   1.000
_cell.length_b   1.000
_cell.length_c   1.000
_cell.angle_alpha   90.00
_cell.angle_beta   90.00
_cell.angle_gamma   90.00
#
_symmetry.space_group_name_H-M   'P 1'
#
loop_
_entity.id
_entity.type
_entity.pdbx_description
1 polymer ?
#
loop_
_entity_poly.entity_id
_entity_poly.type
_entity_poly.pdbx_seq_one_letter_code
_entity_poly.pdbx_strand_id
1 'polypeptide(L)'
;MNVLTRVIQKWMWLSIPFTVVISGCSIIGLTLGLMSDARQPKEMIIPGWKVDSLKVGTMIEVLCKDSITLKGKYSGVEPLPLGQYAQAYAKAQARLPAGIHLPDLADTLTMTFVSPNLQVSKRVLSGKLSGFEVGFILFTTTENGRFKVSSERLEELMRLRDERGTDLTGEIVSNLITEGKIPARSALVLLDEGRRKPVAINQVEQVHQFAGKKNGAITGLLLGAVIDATLVFIAVHEVDDSFKNMDWGEH
;
A
#
# COMPACT_ATOMS: atom_id res chain seq x y z
N MET A 1 -68.05 26.52 2.37
CA MET A 1 -66.88 25.73 2.85
C MET A 1 -65.94 26.70 3.57
N ASN A 2 -65.75 26.56 4.88
CA ASN A 2 -65.11 27.59 5.71
C ASN A 2 -63.63 27.78 5.36
N VAL A 3 -63.14 29.01 5.39
CA VAL A 3 -61.71 29.35 5.15
C VAL A 3 -60.78 28.49 6.02
N LEU A 4 -61.23 28.17 7.25
CA LEU A 4 -60.53 27.32 8.19
C LEU A 4 -60.30 25.88 7.68
N THR A 5 -61.27 25.28 6.97
CA THR A 5 -61.11 23.91 6.43
C THR A 5 -60.14 23.88 5.26
N ARG A 6 -60.05 24.95 4.45
CA ARG A 6 -59.05 25.06 3.36
C ARG A 6 -57.63 25.24 3.90
N VAL A 7 -57.46 25.98 5.00
CA VAL A 7 -56.15 26.14 5.66
C VAL A 7 -55.70 24.82 6.29
N ILE A 8 -56.57 24.15 7.07
CA ILE A 8 -56.24 22.87 7.70
C ILE A 8 -55.91 21.80 6.66
N GLN A 9 -56.67 21.74 5.54
CA GLN A 9 -56.38 20.81 4.45
C GLN A 9 -55.03 21.11 3.78
N LYS A 10 -54.68 22.37 3.51
CA LYS A 10 -53.34 22.72 2.99
C LYS A 10 -52.21 22.32 3.93
N TRP A 11 -52.36 22.54 5.24
CA TRP A 11 -51.35 22.15 6.23
C TRP A 11 -51.20 20.63 6.37
N MET A 12 -52.31 19.88 6.30
CA MET A 12 -52.29 18.43 6.40
C MET A 12 -51.58 17.77 5.20
N TRP A 13 -51.79 18.31 3.98
CA TRP A 13 -51.09 17.84 2.77
C TRP A 13 -49.61 18.23 2.73
N LEU A 14 -49.21 19.32 3.38
CA LEU A 14 -47.80 19.72 3.55
C LEU A 14 -47.03 18.87 4.57
N SER A 15 -47.71 18.36 5.61
CA SER A 15 -47.06 17.57 6.67
C SER A 15 -46.76 16.11 6.30
N ILE A 16 -47.57 15.49 5.43
CA ILE A 16 -47.43 14.07 5.04
C ILE A 16 -46.11 13.76 4.29
N PRO A 17 -45.68 14.55 3.28
CA PRO A 17 -44.39 14.31 2.63
C PRO A 17 -43.20 14.61 3.55
N PHE A 18 -43.37 15.51 4.53
CA PHE A 18 -42.28 15.88 5.44
C PHE A 18 -41.91 14.75 6.42
N THR A 19 -42.88 13.94 6.85
CA THR A 19 -42.62 12.79 7.74
C THR A 19 -42.12 11.54 7.02
N VAL A 20 -42.46 11.33 5.75
CA VAL A 20 -42.06 10.13 4.99
C VAL A 20 -40.63 10.24 4.43
N VAL A 21 -40.17 11.47 4.15
CA VAL A 21 -38.89 11.69 3.49
C VAL A 21 -37.70 11.76 4.47
N ILE A 22 -37.93 11.91 5.77
CA ILE A 22 -36.83 11.98 6.75
C ILE A 22 -36.37 10.59 7.22
N SER A 23 -37.13 9.51 6.98
CA SER A 23 -36.86 8.23 7.65
C SER A 23 -36.42 7.07 6.74
N GLY A 24 -36.46 7.21 5.42
CA GLY A 24 -36.21 6.09 4.50
C GLY A 24 -34.76 6.00 4.04
N CYS A 25 -34.41 6.81 3.04
CA CYS A 25 -33.17 6.63 2.30
C CYS A 25 -31.93 7.09 3.08
N SER A 26 -32.03 8.13 3.90
CA SER A 26 -30.96 8.54 4.83
C SER A 26 -30.59 7.45 5.84
N ILE A 27 -31.56 6.73 6.40
CA ILE A 27 -31.31 5.62 7.35
C ILE A 27 -30.71 4.41 6.61
N ILE A 28 -31.22 4.07 5.43
CA ILE A 28 -30.65 3.00 4.60
C ILE A 28 -29.22 3.36 4.17
N GLY A 29 -28.98 4.60 3.76
CA GLY A 29 -27.65 5.11 3.42
C GLY A 29 -26.69 5.04 4.61
N LEU A 30 -27.12 5.47 5.80
CA LEU A 30 -26.33 5.38 7.02
C LEU A 30 -25.98 3.93 7.37
N THR A 31 -26.95 3.01 7.31
CA THR A 31 -26.72 1.59 7.62
C THR A 31 -25.78 0.91 6.62
N LEU A 32 -25.94 1.18 5.32
CA LEU A 32 -24.99 0.73 4.30
C LEU A 32 -23.59 1.31 4.51
N GLY A 33 -23.52 2.58 4.90
CA GLY A 33 -22.29 3.26 5.25
C GLY A 33 -21.58 2.62 6.45
N LEU A 34 -22.32 2.35 7.53
CA LEU A 34 -21.82 1.66 8.72
C LEU A 34 -21.38 0.22 8.41
N MET A 35 -22.10 -0.50 7.55
CA MET A 35 -21.69 -1.84 7.10
C MET A 35 -20.42 -1.79 6.25
N SER A 36 -20.24 -0.75 5.43
CA SER A 36 -19.00 -0.52 4.67
C SER A 36 -17.83 -0.25 5.62
N ASP A 37 -18.06 0.57 6.65
CA ASP A 37 -17.06 0.91 7.66
C ASP A 37 -16.69 -0.30 8.53
N ALA A 38 -17.66 -1.16 8.87
CA ALA A 38 -17.40 -2.41 9.58
C ALA A 38 -16.59 -3.43 8.76
N ARG A 39 -16.56 -3.29 7.42
CA ARG A 39 -15.72 -4.09 6.51
C ARG A 39 -14.35 -3.47 6.25
N GLN A 40 -13.96 -2.41 6.97
CA GLN A 40 -12.65 -1.82 6.80
C GLN A 40 -11.56 -2.88 7.04
N PRO A 41 -10.52 -2.92 6.17
CA PRO A 41 -9.47 -3.90 6.30
C PRO A 41 -8.85 -3.78 7.69
N LYS A 42 -8.76 -4.91 8.40
CA LYS A 42 -8.04 -4.94 9.68
C LYS A 42 -6.64 -4.40 9.46
N GLU A 43 -6.17 -3.64 10.44
CA GLU A 43 -4.77 -3.19 10.49
C GLU A 43 -3.87 -4.39 10.20
N MET A 44 -3.12 -4.28 9.10
CA MET A 44 -2.25 -5.33 8.64
C MET A 44 -0.83 -4.96 9.04
N ILE A 45 -0.24 -5.83 9.85
CA ILE A 45 1.16 -5.81 10.18
C ILE A 45 1.89 -6.56 9.06
N ILE A 46 2.70 -5.83 8.30
CA ILE A 46 3.49 -6.38 7.20
C ILE A 46 4.96 -6.33 7.62
N PRO A 47 5.70 -7.44 7.55
CA PRO A 47 7.14 -7.41 7.81
C PRO A 47 7.83 -6.58 6.72
N GLY A 48 8.89 -5.85 7.08
CA GLY A 48 9.56 -4.88 6.20
C GLY A 48 10.00 -5.44 4.83
N TRP A 49 10.21 -6.75 4.71
CA TRP A 49 10.57 -7.41 3.45
C TRP A 49 9.40 -7.70 2.49
N LYS A 50 8.15 -7.62 2.96
CA LYS A 50 6.93 -7.93 2.18
C LYS A 50 6.18 -6.66 1.72
N VAL A 51 6.89 -5.55 1.65
CA VAL A 51 6.36 -4.23 1.24
C VAL A 51 6.01 -4.14 -0.24
N ASP A 52 6.45 -5.10 -1.05
CA ASP A 52 6.05 -5.28 -2.45
C ASP A 52 4.53 -5.51 -2.61
N SER A 53 3.88 -6.08 -1.60
CA SER A 53 2.43 -6.28 -1.58
C SER A 53 1.60 -5.01 -1.34
N LEU A 54 2.25 -3.89 -0.95
CA LEU A 54 1.56 -2.63 -0.70
C LEU A 54 1.21 -1.91 -2.00
N LYS A 55 -0.02 -1.38 -2.07
CA LYS A 55 -0.44 -0.53 -3.20
C LYS A 55 0.14 0.87 -3.05
N VAL A 56 0.75 1.42 -4.10
CA VAL A 56 1.21 2.81 -4.14
C VAL A 56 0.05 3.78 -3.81
N GLY A 57 0.34 4.80 -3.01
CA GLY A 57 -0.61 5.78 -2.48
C GLY A 57 -1.26 5.39 -1.16
N THR A 58 -1.04 4.16 -0.68
CA THR A 58 -1.57 3.68 0.61
C THR A 58 -0.94 4.43 1.77
N MET A 59 -1.76 4.86 2.73
CA MET A 59 -1.27 5.48 3.96
C MET A 59 -0.67 4.40 4.87
N ILE A 60 0.62 4.51 5.19
CA ILE A 60 1.30 3.56 6.08
C ILE A 60 2.02 4.29 7.22
N GLU A 61 2.20 3.57 8.32
CA GLU A 61 3.12 3.89 9.40
C GLU A 61 4.25 2.86 9.39
N VAL A 62 5.48 3.34 9.45
CA VAL A 62 6.69 2.53 9.43
C VAL A 62 7.36 2.68 10.79
N LEU A 63 7.41 1.59 11.54
CA LEU A 63 8.20 1.50 12.76
C LEU A 63 9.62 1.09 12.36
N CYS A 64 10.58 1.95 12.70
CA CYS A 64 11.99 1.70 12.45
C CYS A 64 12.63 1.04 13.68
N LYS A 65 13.71 0.29 13.46
CA LYS A 65 14.46 -0.44 14.52
C LYS A 65 15.05 0.47 15.59
N ASP A 66 15.21 1.75 15.31
CA ASP A 66 15.62 2.79 16.27
C ASP A 66 14.42 3.36 17.06
N SER A 67 13.26 2.69 17.01
CA SER A 67 11.99 3.11 17.60
C SER A 67 11.43 4.42 17.02
N ILE A 68 11.96 4.91 15.89
CA ILE A 68 11.37 6.06 15.18
C ILE A 68 10.17 5.59 14.37
N THR A 69 9.05 6.28 14.54
CA THR A 69 7.85 6.04 13.75
C THR A 69 7.72 7.08 12.64
N LEU A 70 7.62 6.62 11.40
CA LEU A 70 7.44 7.48 10.23
C LEU A 70 6.07 7.24 9.60
N LYS A 71 5.37 8.31 9.22
CA LYS A 71 4.07 8.24 8.54
C LYS A 71 4.19 8.86 7.15
N GLY A 72 3.56 8.23 6.17
CA GLY A 72 3.56 8.75 4.81
C GLY A 72 2.85 7.84 3.83
N LYS A 73 2.47 8.38 2.67
CA LYS A 73 1.88 7.57 1.60
C LYS A 73 2.99 6.74 0.99
N TYR A 74 2.80 5.42 0.91
CA TYR A 74 3.74 4.53 0.26
C TYR A 74 3.89 4.89 -1.21
N SER A 75 5.11 5.13 -1.67
CA SER A 75 5.42 5.54 -3.05
C SER A 75 6.09 4.42 -3.86
N GLY A 76 6.44 3.30 -3.24
CA GLY A 76 7.20 2.22 -3.85
C GLY A 76 8.48 1.88 -3.10
N VAL A 77 9.26 0.99 -3.70
CA VAL A 77 10.61 0.63 -3.28
C VAL A 77 11.60 1.13 -4.32
N GLU A 78 12.71 1.69 -3.86
CA GLU A 78 13.74 2.28 -4.72
C GLU A 78 15.12 1.82 -4.27
N PRO A 79 16.07 1.63 -5.20
CA PRO A 79 17.45 1.32 -4.83
C PRO A 79 18.09 2.54 -4.14
N LEU A 80 18.77 2.29 -3.02
CA LEU A 80 19.60 3.28 -2.36
C LEU A 80 20.72 3.74 -3.30
N PRO A 81 21.13 5.03 -3.21
CA PRO A 81 22.32 5.51 -3.88
C PRO A 81 23.53 4.64 -3.53
N LEU A 82 24.31 4.25 -4.55
CA LEU A 82 25.41 3.29 -4.38
C LEU A 82 26.40 3.71 -3.28
N GLY A 83 26.71 5.02 -3.17
CA GLY A 83 27.60 5.53 -2.13
C GLY A 83 27.07 5.32 -0.71
N GLN A 84 25.78 5.53 -0.48
CA GLN A 84 25.15 5.31 0.83
C GLN A 84 25.13 3.81 1.17
N TYR A 85 24.75 2.97 0.20
CA TYR A 85 24.74 1.53 0.37
C TYR A 85 26.14 0.95 0.62
N ALA A 86 27.15 1.38 -0.15
CA ALA A 86 28.52 0.90 -0.02
C ALA A 86 29.10 1.18 1.37
N GLN A 87 28.82 2.35 1.94
CA GLN A 87 29.27 2.69 3.29
C GLN A 87 28.60 1.79 4.35
N ALA A 88 27.30 1.55 4.24
CA ALA A 88 26.58 0.66 5.15
C ALA A 88 27.05 -0.79 5.03
N TYR A 89 27.30 -1.25 3.79
CA TYR A 89 27.79 -2.58 3.48
C TYR A 89 29.19 -2.84 4.05
N ALA A 90 30.14 -1.92 3.85
CA ALA A 90 31.49 -2.03 4.40
C ALA A 90 31.49 -2.06 5.95
N LYS A 91 30.64 -1.23 6.59
CA LYS A 91 30.47 -1.26 8.05
C LYS A 91 29.89 -2.58 8.55
N ALA A 92 28.96 -3.16 7.79
CA ALA A 92 28.37 -4.46 8.10
C ALA A 92 29.40 -5.58 7.98
N GLN A 93 30.16 -5.62 6.88
CA GLN A 93 31.22 -6.58 6.63
C GLN A 93 32.27 -6.59 7.76
N ALA A 94 32.68 -5.41 8.25
CA ALA A 94 33.64 -5.27 9.35
C ALA A 94 33.13 -5.78 10.71
N ARG A 95 31.81 -6.01 10.86
CA ARG A 95 31.17 -6.51 12.09
C ARG A 95 30.86 -8.02 12.03
N LEU A 96 31.10 -8.66 10.89
CA LEU A 96 30.81 -10.09 10.74
C LEU A 96 31.75 -10.94 11.63
N PRO A 97 31.26 -12.09 12.13
CA PRO A 97 32.09 -13.02 12.87
C PRO A 97 33.32 -13.48 12.07
N ALA A 98 34.40 -13.80 12.77
CA ALA A 98 35.56 -14.44 12.17
C ALA A 98 35.14 -15.72 11.42
N GLY A 99 35.60 -15.86 10.17
CA GLY A 99 35.26 -16.99 9.30
C GLY A 99 34.13 -16.73 8.31
N ILE A 100 33.36 -15.63 8.45
CA ILE A 100 32.43 -15.18 7.41
C ILE A 100 33.04 -13.99 6.68
N HIS A 101 33.43 -14.23 5.43
CA HIS A 101 33.90 -13.17 4.53
C HIS A 101 32.84 -12.95 3.47
N LEU A 102 32.41 -11.71 3.28
CA LEU A 102 31.60 -11.33 2.13
C LEU A 102 32.51 -10.74 1.04
N PRO A 103 32.18 -10.91 -0.24
CA PRO A 103 32.89 -10.23 -1.32
C PRO A 103 32.72 -8.71 -1.23
N ASP A 104 33.69 -7.97 -1.75
CA ASP A 104 33.58 -6.53 -1.86
C ASP A 104 32.61 -6.15 -3.00
N LEU A 105 32.02 -4.96 -2.92
CA LEU A 105 31.24 -4.46 -4.05
C LEU A 105 32.15 -4.30 -5.27
N ALA A 106 31.59 -4.61 -6.44
CA ALA A 106 32.28 -4.70 -7.73
C ALA A 106 33.26 -5.86 -7.92
N ASP A 107 33.47 -6.73 -6.92
CA ASP A 107 34.22 -7.99 -7.10
C ASP A 107 33.53 -8.89 -8.12
N THR A 108 34.33 -9.57 -8.93
CA THR A 108 33.83 -10.59 -9.86
C THR A 108 33.41 -11.83 -9.07
N LEU A 109 32.16 -12.22 -9.24
CA LEU A 109 31.59 -13.40 -8.63
C LEU A 109 31.38 -14.49 -9.68
N THR A 110 31.52 -15.74 -9.24
CA THR A 110 30.99 -16.93 -9.93
C THR A 110 29.87 -17.51 -9.07
N MET A 111 28.67 -17.54 -9.62
CA MET A 111 27.45 -17.98 -8.92
C MET A 111 26.90 -19.23 -9.58
N THR A 112 26.63 -20.26 -8.79
CA THR A 112 25.99 -21.49 -9.25
C THR A 112 24.59 -21.59 -8.68
N PHE A 113 23.61 -21.68 -9.58
CA PHE A 113 22.19 -21.77 -9.25
C PHE A 113 21.64 -23.16 -9.59
N VAL A 114 20.68 -23.62 -8.79
CA VAL A 114 19.91 -24.85 -9.03
C VAL A 114 18.43 -24.49 -9.02
N SER A 115 17.71 -24.85 -10.09
CA SER A 115 16.27 -24.59 -10.16
C SER A 115 15.52 -25.53 -9.20
N PRO A 116 14.60 -25.01 -8.37
CA PRO A 116 13.82 -25.85 -7.45
C PRO A 116 12.93 -26.87 -8.19
N ASN A 117 12.51 -26.53 -9.42
CA ASN A 117 11.62 -27.37 -10.23
C ASN A 117 12.37 -28.41 -11.08
N LEU A 118 13.67 -28.21 -11.29
CA LEU A 118 14.51 -29.04 -12.15
C LEU A 118 15.83 -29.27 -11.42
N GLN A 119 15.83 -30.25 -10.51
CA GLN A 119 17.00 -30.61 -9.66
C GLN A 119 18.28 -30.96 -10.45
N VAL A 120 18.22 -30.99 -11.78
CA VAL A 120 19.32 -31.42 -12.66
C VAL A 120 19.98 -30.25 -13.39
N SER A 121 19.32 -29.10 -13.57
CA SER A 121 19.92 -27.97 -14.31
C SER A 121 20.71 -27.05 -13.38
N LYS A 122 22.04 -27.13 -13.50
CA LYS A 122 22.96 -26.15 -12.89
C LYS A 122 23.17 -25.00 -13.85
N ARG A 123 22.84 -23.79 -13.43
CA ARG A 123 23.16 -22.56 -14.17
C ARG A 123 24.33 -21.86 -13.48
N VAL A 124 25.41 -21.61 -14.22
CA VAL A 124 26.56 -20.86 -13.72
C VAL A 124 26.55 -19.48 -14.36
N LEU A 125 26.58 -18.44 -13.53
CA LEU A 125 26.66 -17.05 -13.95
C LEU A 125 27.94 -16.41 -13.40
N SER A 126 28.45 -15.40 -14.10
CA SER A 126 29.51 -14.54 -13.59
C SER A 126 29.17 -13.07 -13.81
N GLY A 127 29.51 -12.24 -12.83
CA GLY A 127 29.24 -10.80 -12.86
C GLY A 127 29.81 -10.09 -11.64
N LYS A 128 29.77 -8.76 -11.66
CA LYS A 128 30.30 -7.94 -10.56
C LYS A 128 29.25 -7.72 -9.49
N LEU A 129 29.58 -7.97 -8.22
CA LEU A 129 28.65 -7.76 -7.11
C LEU A 129 28.16 -6.31 -7.07
N SER A 130 26.85 -6.11 -7.09
CA SER A 130 26.21 -4.79 -7.03
C SER A 130 25.45 -4.56 -5.73
N GLY A 131 25.28 -5.61 -4.93
CA GLY A 131 24.66 -5.57 -3.61
C GLY A 131 23.70 -6.73 -3.36
N PHE A 132 22.95 -6.62 -2.28
CA PHE A 132 21.96 -7.61 -1.89
C PHE A 132 20.59 -6.96 -1.70
N GLU A 133 19.54 -7.72 -1.96
CA GLU A 133 18.16 -7.38 -1.62
C GLU A 133 17.54 -8.51 -0.81
N VAL A 134 16.38 -8.27 -0.20
CA VAL A 134 15.72 -9.33 0.54
C VAL A 134 15.33 -10.47 -0.40
N GLY A 135 16.01 -11.61 -0.27
CA GLY A 135 15.81 -12.79 -1.10
C GLY A 135 16.55 -12.77 -2.44
N PHE A 136 17.30 -11.73 -2.79
CA PHE A 136 18.01 -11.63 -4.07
C PHE A 136 19.46 -11.17 -3.93
N ILE A 137 20.31 -11.66 -4.83
CA ILE A 137 21.62 -11.09 -5.10
C ILE A 137 21.55 -10.19 -6.33
N LEU A 138 22.18 -9.00 -6.26
CA LEU A 138 22.30 -8.07 -7.37
C LEU A 138 23.71 -8.11 -7.93
N PHE A 139 23.83 -8.26 -9.25
CA PHE A 139 25.13 -8.24 -9.92
C PHE A 139 25.02 -7.59 -11.30
N THR A 140 26.15 -7.05 -11.76
CA THR A 140 26.25 -6.44 -13.08
C THR A 140 26.93 -7.41 -14.03
N THR A 141 26.25 -7.75 -15.13
CA THR A 141 26.82 -8.50 -16.26
C THR A 141 27.10 -7.58 -17.43
N THR A 142 27.98 -8.01 -18.34
CA THR A 142 28.17 -7.33 -19.63
C THR A 142 27.51 -8.20 -20.69
N GLU A 143 26.41 -7.73 -21.26
CA GLU A 143 25.70 -8.39 -22.36
C GLU A 143 25.79 -7.48 -23.58
N ASN A 144 26.39 -7.96 -24.68
CA ASN A 144 26.56 -7.19 -25.92
C ASN A 144 27.23 -5.81 -25.73
N GLY A 145 28.24 -5.75 -24.85
CA GLY A 145 28.97 -4.52 -24.54
C GLY A 145 28.20 -3.52 -23.66
N ARG A 146 27.01 -3.88 -23.16
CA ARG A 146 26.23 -3.04 -22.24
C ARG A 146 26.23 -3.64 -20.84
N PHE A 147 26.39 -2.78 -19.84
CA PHE A 147 26.22 -3.15 -18.45
C PHE A 147 24.73 -3.32 -18.14
N LYS A 148 24.39 -4.46 -17.55
CA LYS A 148 23.03 -4.78 -17.12
C LYS A 148 23.08 -5.24 -15.67
N VAL A 149 22.27 -4.60 -14.83
CA VAL A 149 22.03 -5.07 -13.47
C VAL A 149 21.01 -6.20 -13.54
N SER A 150 21.43 -7.38 -13.10
CA SER A 150 20.62 -8.58 -13.01
C SER A 150 20.40 -8.93 -11.55
N SER A 151 19.28 -9.58 -11.26
CA SER A 151 18.92 -10.07 -9.93
C SER A 151 18.61 -11.55 -10.01
N GLU A 152 19.11 -12.33 -9.06
CA GLU A 152 18.82 -13.75 -8.96
C GLU A 152 18.43 -14.10 -7.53
N ARG A 153 17.58 -15.13 -7.38
CA ARG A 153 17.06 -15.52 -6.09
C ARG A 153 18.13 -16.21 -5.24
N LEU A 154 18.23 -15.83 -3.97
CA LEU A 154 19.14 -16.46 -3.01
C LEU A 154 18.72 -17.91 -2.69
N GLU A 155 17.43 -18.23 -2.72
CA GLU A 155 16.95 -19.61 -2.52
C GLU A 155 17.46 -20.59 -3.60
N GLU A 156 17.78 -20.09 -4.79
CA GLU A 156 18.31 -20.90 -5.89
C GLU A 156 19.86 -20.92 -5.89
N LEU A 157 20.50 -20.04 -5.11
CA LEU A 157 21.94 -19.88 -5.08
C LEU A 157 22.61 -20.98 -4.25
N MET A 158 23.06 -22.02 -4.93
CA MET A 158 23.79 -23.13 -4.31
C MET A 158 25.18 -22.69 -3.83
N ARG A 159 25.88 -21.87 -4.63
CA ARG A 159 27.26 -21.49 -4.34
C ARG A 159 27.61 -20.13 -4.92
N LEU A 160 28.31 -19.31 -4.16
CA LEU A 160 28.84 -18.02 -4.53
C LEU A 160 30.33 -17.98 -4.19
N ARG A 161 31.15 -17.74 -5.21
CA ARG A 161 32.61 -17.68 -5.07
C ARG A 161 33.16 -16.38 -5.65
N ASP A 162 34.09 -15.76 -4.92
CA ASP A 162 34.88 -14.61 -5.40
C ASP A 162 36.30 -15.04 -5.81
N GLU A 163 37.11 -14.09 -6.26
CA GLU A 163 38.51 -14.32 -6.64
C GLU A 163 39.42 -14.63 -5.45
N ARG A 164 39.01 -14.30 -4.23
CA ARG A 164 39.75 -14.57 -2.98
C ARG A 164 39.51 -15.99 -2.45
N GLY A 165 38.62 -16.73 -3.09
CA GLY A 165 38.26 -18.09 -2.69
C GLY A 165 37.18 -18.15 -1.61
N THR A 166 36.53 -17.03 -1.29
CA THR A 166 35.33 -16.99 -0.45
C THR A 166 34.30 -17.93 -1.03
N ASP A 167 33.58 -18.65 -0.18
CA ASP A 167 32.57 -19.62 -0.59
C ASP A 167 31.34 -19.51 0.30
N LEU A 168 30.26 -18.99 -0.27
CA LEU A 168 29.01 -18.74 0.45
C LEU A 168 27.84 -19.44 -0.24
N THR A 169 26.87 -19.87 0.54
CA THR A 169 25.59 -20.34 0.02
C THR A 169 24.56 -19.22 0.06
N GLY A 170 23.52 -19.34 -0.77
CA GLY A 170 22.38 -18.42 -0.72
C GLY A 170 21.67 -18.40 0.63
N GLU A 171 21.63 -19.53 1.34
CA GLU A 171 21.09 -19.63 2.69
C GLU A 171 21.88 -18.76 3.69
N ILE A 172 23.22 -18.85 3.70
CA ILE A 172 24.06 -18.02 4.58
C ILE A 172 23.82 -16.55 4.29
N VAL A 173 23.84 -16.14 3.02
CA VAL A 173 23.62 -14.75 2.61
C VAL A 173 22.21 -14.28 3.00
N SER A 174 21.19 -15.11 2.76
CA SER A 174 19.80 -14.82 3.13
C SER A 174 19.66 -14.58 4.63
N ASN A 175 20.24 -15.45 5.47
CA ASN A 175 20.23 -15.30 6.92
C ASN A 175 20.93 -14.03 7.39
N LEU A 176 22.06 -13.66 6.77
CA LEU A 176 22.73 -12.39 7.08
C LEU A 176 21.85 -11.17 6.77
N ILE A 177 21.04 -11.21 5.71
CA ILE A 177 20.13 -10.12 5.34
C ILE A 177 18.93 -10.08 6.30
N THR A 178 18.29 -11.22 6.55
CA THR A 178 17.08 -11.31 7.39
C THR A 178 17.37 -10.97 8.85
N GLU A 179 18.53 -11.37 9.37
CA GLU A 179 19.02 -10.97 10.70
C GLU A 179 19.52 -9.51 10.76
N GLY A 180 19.56 -8.81 9.62
CA GLY A 180 20.04 -7.43 9.53
C GLY A 180 21.54 -7.27 9.75
N LYS A 181 22.31 -8.35 9.63
CA LYS A 181 23.78 -8.33 9.70
C LYS A 181 24.39 -7.69 8.47
N ILE A 182 23.72 -7.79 7.32
CA ILE A 182 24.04 -6.99 6.12
C ILE A 182 22.84 -6.19 5.63
N PRO A 183 23.06 -4.96 5.10
CA PRO A 183 21.97 -4.13 4.60
C PRO A 183 21.44 -4.66 3.26
N ALA A 184 20.13 -4.55 3.06
CA ALA A 184 19.54 -4.56 1.74
C ALA A 184 19.82 -3.24 1.01
N ARG A 185 19.89 -3.28 -0.32
CA ARG A 185 20.12 -2.09 -1.15
C ARG A 185 18.84 -1.30 -1.40
N SER A 186 17.67 -1.85 -1.14
CA SER A 186 16.40 -1.15 -1.34
C SER A 186 15.99 -0.30 -0.14
N ALA A 187 15.26 0.78 -0.45
CA ALA A 187 14.58 1.64 0.48
C ALA A 187 13.09 1.72 0.17
N LEU A 188 12.26 1.63 1.20
CA LEU A 188 10.86 1.98 1.12
C LEU A 188 10.73 3.49 1.04
N VAL A 189 9.91 4.01 0.14
CA VAL A 189 9.75 5.45 -0.03
C VAL A 189 8.38 5.92 0.46
N LEU A 190 8.41 6.84 1.42
CA LEU A 190 7.25 7.53 1.95
C LEU A 190 7.11 8.91 1.31
N LEU A 191 5.87 9.30 0.99
CA LEU A 191 5.49 10.66 0.65
C LEU A 191 4.78 11.30 1.84
N ASP A 192 5.41 12.32 2.41
CA ASP A 192 4.88 13.08 3.53
C ASP A 192 4.95 14.57 3.19
N GLU A 193 3.79 15.24 3.18
CA GLU A 193 3.65 16.64 2.75
C GLU A 193 4.31 16.94 1.37
N GLY A 194 4.23 15.98 0.45
CA GLY A 194 4.84 16.09 -0.89
C GLY A 194 6.35 15.86 -0.92
N ARG A 195 7.01 15.63 0.22
CA ARG A 195 8.44 15.29 0.31
C ARG A 195 8.64 13.79 0.31
N ARG A 196 9.61 13.33 -0.48
CA ARG A 196 10.04 11.91 -0.51
C ARG A 196 10.99 11.65 0.66
N LYS A 197 10.67 10.65 1.47
CA LYS A 197 11.46 10.18 2.60
C LYS A 197 11.81 8.71 2.36
N PRO A 198 13.00 8.40 1.81
CA PRO A 198 13.46 7.02 1.68
C PRO A 198 13.86 6.48 3.05
N VAL A 199 13.39 5.28 3.37
CA VAL A 199 13.69 4.53 4.60
C VAL A 199 14.32 3.21 4.17
N ALA A 200 15.57 2.98 4.54
CA ALA A 200 16.28 1.77 4.13
C ALA A 200 15.54 0.53 4.68
N ILE A 201 15.32 -0.50 3.86
CA ILE A 201 14.50 -1.66 4.26
C ILE A 201 15.06 -2.34 5.51
N ASN A 202 16.39 -2.33 5.68
CA ASN A 202 17.05 -2.89 6.86
C ASN A 202 16.78 -2.11 8.16
N GLN A 203 16.31 -0.86 8.08
CA GLN A 203 15.88 -0.05 9.22
C GLN A 203 14.40 -0.28 9.56
N VAL A 204 13.61 -0.84 8.64
CA VAL A 204 12.19 -1.12 8.87
C VAL A 204 12.05 -2.34 9.76
N GLU A 205 11.42 -2.15 10.92
CA GLU A 205 11.02 -3.25 11.81
C GLU A 205 9.64 -3.75 11.43
N GLN A 206 8.70 -2.82 11.26
CA GLN A 206 7.29 -3.14 11.04
C GLN A 206 6.61 -2.10 10.15
N VAL A 207 5.70 -2.54 9.29
CA VAL A 207 4.85 -1.64 8.50
C VAL A 207 3.39 -1.87 8.88
N HIS A 208 2.75 -0.81 9.34
CA HIS A 208 1.34 -0.75 9.68
C HIS A 208 0.59 -0.09 8.53
N GLN A 209 -0.31 -0.86 7.92
CA GLN A 209 -1.20 -0.31 6.91
C GLN A 209 -2.42 0.32 7.59
N PHE A 210 -2.60 1.63 7.43
CA PHE A 210 -3.87 2.24 7.82
C PHE A 210 -4.92 1.90 6.78
N ALA A 211 -5.97 1.21 7.20
CA ALA A 211 -7.26 1.37 6.54
C ALA A 211 -7.60 2.85 6.65
N GLY A 212 -7.47 3.60 5.55
CA GLY A 212 -7.86 5.00 5.56
C GLY A 212 -9.28 5.08 6.13
N LYS A 213 -9.49 5.97 7.11
CA LYS A 213 -10.82 6.23 7.69
C LYS A 213 -11.73 6.70 6.56
N LYS A 214 -12.39 5.75 5.90
CA LYS A 214 -13.50 6.06 5.03
C LYS A 214 -14.64 6.34 5.99
N ASN A 215 -15.25 7.51 5.88
CA ASN A 215 -16.46 7.82 6.63
C ASN A 215 -17.64 7.30 5.82
N GLY A 216 -17.69 5.98 5.58
CA GLY A 216 -18.74 5.35 4.79
C GLY A 216 -20.12 5.70 5.35
N ALA A 217 -20.26 5.78 6.68
CA ALA A 217 -21.46 6.28 7.35
C ALA A 217 -21.85 7.70 6.92
N ILE A 218 -20.91 8.65 6.88
CA ILE A 218 -21.17 10.03 6.45
C ILE A 218 -21.49 10.09 4.96
N THR A 219 -20.72 9.39 4.13
CA THR A 219 -20.97 9.34 2.68
C THR A 219 -22.34 8.73 2.37
N GLY A 220 -22.71 7.64 3.06
CA GLY A 220 -23.99 6.99 2.92
C GLY A 220 -25.15 7.87 3.39
N LEU A 221 -25.00 8.56 4.53
CA LEU A 221 -25.98 9.53 5.02
C LEU A 221 -26.21 10.67 4.02
N LEU A 222 -25.13 11.28 3.51
CA LEU A 222 -25.22 12.38 2.55
C LEU A 222 -25.87 11.93 1.23
N LEU A 223 -25.54 10.73 0.75
CA LEU A 223 -26.17 10.18 -0.45
C LEU A 223 -27.67 9.96 -0.25
N GLY A 224 -28.07 9.41 0.91
CA GLY A 224 -29.48 9.25 1.28
C GLY A 224 -30.21 10.58 1.34
N ALA A 225 -29.62 11.60 1.95
CA ALA A 225 -30.20 12.94 2.06
C ALA A 225 -30.44 13.61 0.69
N VAL A 226 -29.54 13.38 -0.30
CA VAL A 226 -29.73 13.90 -1.66
C VAL A 226 -30.90 13.22 -2.37
N ILE A 227 -31.05 11.90 -2.21
CA ILE A 227 -32.18 11.14 -2.77
C ILE A 227 -33.48 11.63 -2.13
N ASP A 228 -33.51 11.75 -0.81
CA ASP A 228 -34.64 12.27 -0.05
C ASP A 228 -35.04 13.67 -0.57
N ALA A 229 -34.09 14.61 -0.69
CA ALA A 229 -34.37 15.95 -1.22
C ALA A 229 -34.92 15.95 -2.66
N THR A 230 -34.42 15.07 -3.52
CA THR A 230 -34.89 14.93 -4.91
C THR A 230 -36.34 14.45 -4.95
N LEU A 231 -36.71 13.49 -4.10
CA LEU A 231 -38.08 12.98 -4.00
C LEU A 231 -39.05 14.06 -3.47
N VAL A 232 -38.65 14.86 -2.47
CA VAL A 232 -39.47 16.02 -2.03
C VAL A 232 -39.72 16.97 -3.20
N PHE A 233 -38.67 17.31 -3.95
CA PHE A 233 -38.77 18.26 -5.05
C PHE A 233 -39.76 17.81 -6.13
N ILE A 234 -39.70 16.54 -6.55
CA ILE A 234 -40.62 15.97 -7.54
C ILE A 234 -42.06 15.98 -7.00
N ALA A 235 -42.27 15.54 -5.76
CA ALA A 235 -43.60 15.51 -5.15
C ALA A 235 -44.22 16.92 -5.03
N VAL A 236 -43.42 17.92 -4.66
CA VAL A 236 -43.88 19.32 -4.62
C VAL A 236 -44.25 19.83 -6.02
N HIS A 237 -43.48 19.46 -7.04
CA HIS A 237 -43.75 19.88 -8.42
C HIS A 237 -45.04 19.27 -8.97
N GLU A 238 -45.28 17.97 -8.74
CA GLU A 238 -46.53 17.29 -9.17
C GLU A 238 -47.77 17.85 -8.47
N VAL A 239 -47.65 18.23 -7.20
CA VAL A 239 -48.73 18.90 -6.46
C VAL A 239 -49.00 20.28 -7.05
N ASP A 240 -47.96 21.08 -7.34
CA ASP A 240 -48.13 22.40 -7.94
C ASP A 240 -48.80 22.33 -9.33
N ASP A 241 -48.41 21.37 -10.16
CA ASP A 241 -49.02 21.15 -11.47
C ASP A 241 -50.48 20.68 -11.36
N SER A 242 -50.80 19.85 -10.37
CA SER A 242 -52.18 19.43 -10.09
C SER A 242 -53.05 20.60 -9.63
N PHE A 243 -52.50 21.53 -8.83
CA PHE A 243 -53.20 22.73 -8.40
C PHE A 243 -53.45 23.73 -9.53
N LYS A 244 -52.52 23.87 -10.47
CA LYS A 244 -52.69 24.74 -11.65
C LYS A 244 -53.73 24.19 -12.63
N ASN A 245 -53.85 22.87 -12.73
CA ASN A 245 -54.77 22.21 -13.66
C ASN A 245 -56.15 21.92 -13.04
N MET A 246 -56.38 22.24 -11.77
CA MET A 246 -57.72 22.22 -11.19
C MET A 246 -58.51 23.41 -11.73
N ASP A 247 -59.45 23.13 -12.64
CA ASP A 247 -60.45 24.08 -13.08
C ASP A 247 -61.35 24.43 -11.89
N TRP A 248 -61.23 25.66 -11.39
CA TRP A 248 -61.90 26.11 -10.17
C TRP A 248 -63.37 26.44 -10.36
N GLY A 249 -63.98 26.05 -11.49
CA GLY A 249 -65.42 26.09 -11.75
C GLY A 249 -66.10 27.30 -11.13
N GLU A 250 -66.00 28.46 -11.79
CA GLU A 250 -66.69 29.67 -11.35
C GLU A 250 -68.20 29.41 -11.26
N HIS A 251 -68.70 29.32 -10.03
CA HIS A 251 -70.11 29.32 -9.66
C HIS A 251 -70.34 30.40 -8.60
#